data_AF-A0ABD6HS63-F1
#
_entry.id   AF-A0ABD6HS63-F1
#
_cell.length_a   1.000
_cell.length_b   1.000
_cell.length_c   1.000
_cell.angle_alpha   90.00
_cell.angle_beta   90.00
_cell.angle_gamma   90.00
#
_symmetry.space_group_name_H-M   'P 1'
#
loop_
_entity.id
_entity.type
_entity.pdbx_description
1 polymer ?
#
loop_
_entity_poly.entity_id
_entity_poly.type
_entity_poly.pdbx_seq_one_letter_code
_entity_poly.pdbx_strand_id
1 'polypeptide(L)'
;MEQSDISEAGEITARVLADITAMLNAENIYTNAVQQQMLESHIRAMVLRSITGEPLPEVDKSLFDEISAESMQMAERVVDQFGTLPIEEAYLLSVHFEVAKDNNA
;
A
#
# COMPACT_ATOMS: atom_id res chain seq x y z
N MET A 1 -12.64 23.96 -1.06
CA MET A 1 -12.72 22.49 -1.14
C MET A 1 -11.32 21.90 -1.11
N GLU A 2 -10.35 22.39 -1.90
CA GLU A 2 -8.97 21.85 -1.91
C GLU A 2 -8.24 21.67 -0.55
N GLN A 3 -8.45 22.55 0.43
CA GLN A 3 -7.70 22.47 1.70
C GLN A 3 -8.26 21.41 2.69
N SER A 4 -9.56 21.12 2.66
CA SER A 4 -10.13 20.06 3.52
C SER A 4 -9.74 18.68 3.00
N ASP A 5 -9.76 18.51 1.68
CA ASP A 5 -9.55 17.22 1.03
C ASP A 5 -8.08 16.76 1.18
N ILE A 6 -7.14 17.70 1.20
CA ILE A 6 -5.71 17.43 1.48
C ILE A 6 -5.48 17.05 2.95
N SER A 7 -6.18 17.70 3.89
CA SER A 7 -6.08 17.38 5.31
C SER A 7 -6.66 16.00 5.61
N GLU A 8 -7.82 15.69 5.04
CA GLU A 8 -8.48 14.39 5.13
C GLU A 8 -7.61 13.27 4.53
N ALA A 9 -7.03 13.49 3.34
CA ALA A 9 -6.11 12.53 2.73
C ALA A 9 -4.89 12.24 3.63
N GLY A 10 -4.36 13.26 4.32
CA GLY A 10 -3.26 13.10 5.27
C GLY A 10 -3.64 12.22 6.46
N GLU A 11 -4.82 12.43 7.04
CA GLU A 11 -5.32 11.65 8.17
C GLU A 11 -5.59 10.18 7.80
N ILE A 12 -6.22 9.94 6.64
CA ILE A 12 -6.44 8.58 6.12
C ILE A 12 -5.10 7.89 5.85
N THR A 13 -4.15 8.58 5.24
CA THR A 13 -2.80 8.04 4.97
C THR A 13 -2.11 7.59 6.26
N ALA A 14 -2.11 8.45 7.29
CA ALA A 14 -1.49 8.13 8.57
C ALA A 14 -2.14 6.92 9.25
N ARG A 15 -3.47 6.82 9.16
CA ARG A 15 -4.21 5.66 9.71
C ARG A 15 -3.87 4.36 8.99
N VAL A 16 -3.92 4.36 7.66
CA VAL A 16 -3.61 3.18 6.85
C VAL A 16 -2.17 2.73 7.09
N LEU A 17 -1.21 3.66 7.20
CA LEU A 17 0.17 3.31 7.53
C LEU A 17 0.33 2.71 8.93
N ALA A 18 -0.42 3.19 9.92
CA ALA A 18 -0.43 2.60 11.25
C ALA A 18 -0.98 1.16 11.24
N ASP A 19 -2.06 0.93 10.48
CA ASP A 19 -2.67 -0.39 10.32
C ASP A 19 -1.72 -1.37 9.59
N ILE A 20 -1.04 -0.91 8.53
CA ILE A 20 -0.02 -1.69 7.83
C ILE A 20 1.16 -2.02 8.76
N THR A 21 1.64 -1.05 9.54
CA THR A 21 2.73 -1.26 10.48
C THR A 21 2.36 -2.32 11.53
N ALA A 22 1.13 -2.27 12.06
CA ALA A 22 0.63 -3.27 12.99
C ALA A 22 0.52 -4.66 12.34
N MET A 23 0.05 -4.73 11.08
CA MET A 23 -0.04 -5.97 10.31
C MET A 23 1.33 -6.60 10.08
N LEU A 24 2.32 -5.82 9.60
CA LEU A 24 3.68 -6.30 9.37
C LEU A 24 4.34 -6.79 10.66
N ASN A 25 4.19 -6.04 11.75
CA ASN A 25 4.75 -6.43 13.05
C ASN A 25 4.15 -7.74 13.59
N ALA A 26 2.87 -8.03 13.31
CA ALA A 26 2.23 -9.28 13.70
C ALA A 26 2.86 -10.50 13.00
N GLU A 27 3.37 -10.31 11.78
CA GLU A 27 4.10 -11.32 11.00
C GLU A 27 5.63 -11.25 11.21
N ASN A 28 6.10 -10.45 12.18
CA ASN A 28 7.52 -10.17 12.46
C ASN A 28 8.28 -9.54 11.27
N ILE A 29 7.59 -8.83 10.38
CA ILE A 29 8.17 -8.12 9.24
C ILE A 29 8.44 -6.66 9.61
N TYR A 30 9.62 -6.15 9.26
CA TYR A 30 10.03 -4.78 9.59
C TYR A 30 10.59 -4.06 8.38
N THR A 31 10.17 -2.82 8.16
CA THR A 31 10.73 -1.93 7.14
C THR A 31 11.92 -1.13 7.66
N ASN A 32 12.93 -0.93 6.83
CA ASN A 32 13.94 0.11 7.05
C ASN A 32 13.40 1.51 6.69
N ALA A 33 14.18 2.55 6.97
CA ALA A 33 13.75 3.94 6.75
C ALA A 33 13.41 4.25 5.28
N VAL A 34 14.13 3.67 4.32
CA VAL A 34 13.89 3.88 2.88
C VAL A 34 12.61 3.17 2.45
N GLN A 35 12.41 1.92 2.87
CA GLN A 35 11.20 1.17 2.60
C GLN A 35 9.96 1.86 3.22
N GLN A 36 10.07 2.36 4.44
CA GLN A 36 9.00 3.11 5.09
C GLN A 36 8.62 4.37 4.29
N GLN A 37 9.61 5.12 3.81
CA GLN A 37 9.37 6.31 2.98
C GLN A 37 8.69 5.97 1.64
N MET A 38 9.12 4.88 1.00
CA MET A 38 8.53 4.42 -0.26
C MET A 38 7.09 3.95 -0.07
N LEU A 39 6.82 3.22 1.00
CA LEU A 39 5.48 2.80 1.39
C LEU A 39 4.57 4.00 1.68
N GLU A 40 5.05 4.98 2.45
CA GLU A 40 4.30 6.21 2.73
C GLU A 40 3.90 6.96 1.45
N SER A 41 4.85 7.12 0.52
CA SER A 41 4.59 7.75 -0.78
C SER A 41 3.52 6.99 -1.57
N HIS A 42 3.60 5.66 -1.56
CA HIS A 42 2.66 4.79 -2.25
C HIS A 42 1.24 4.88 -1.65
N ILE A 43 1.11 4.75 -0.33
CA ILE A 43 -0.19 4.82 0.36
C ILE A 43 -0.82 6.20 0.17
N ARG A 44 -0.04 7.28 0.23
CA ARG A 44 -0.57 8.62 -0.05
C ARG A 44 -1.18 8.70 -1.46
N ALA A 45 -0.54 8.10 -2.45
CA ALA A 45 -1.05 8.07 -3.82
C ALA A 45 -2.33 7.22 -3.94
N MET A 46 -2.40 6.08 -3.26
CA MET A 46 -3.62 5.25 -3.18
C MET A 46 -4.78 6.02 -2.54
N VAL A 47 -4.54 6.70 -1.41
CA VAL A 47 -5.55 7.51 -0.73
C VAL A 47 -6.07 8.61 -1.65
N LEU A 48 -5.18 9.33 -2.32
CA LEU A 48 -5.58 10.38 -3.27
C LEU A 48 -6.45 9.80 -4.40
N ARG A 49 -6.05 8.69 -5.03
CA ARG A 49 -6.86 8.04 -6.07
C ARG A 49 -8.20 7.56 -5.54
N SER A 50 -8.26 7.08 -4.30
CA SER A 50 -9.52 6.64 -3.69
C SER A 50 -10.53 7.78 -3.50
N ILE A 51 -10.04 9.01 -3.30
CA ILE A 51 -10.83 10.23 -3.13
C ILE A 51 -11.19 10.85 -4.48
N THR A 52 -10.22 10.95 -5.40
CA THR A 52 -10.38 11.66 -6.68
C THR A 52 -11.02 10.79 -7.77
N GLY A 53 -10.91 9.46 -7.65
CA GLY A 53 -11.29 8.51 -8.70
C GLY A 53 -10.31 8.50 -9.88
N GLU A 54 -9.12 9.09 -9.74
CA GLU A 54 -8.08 8.99 -10.77
C GLU A 54 -7.73 7.52 -11.04
N PRO A 55 -7.63 7.12 -12.32
CA PRO A 55 -7.37 5.73 -12.66
C PRO A 55 -5.95 5.32 -12.29
N LEU A 56 -5.79 4.06 -11.93
CA LEU A 56 -4.46 3.45 -11.83
C LEU A 56 -3.82 3.41 -13.23
N PRO A 57 -2.53 3.76 -13.39
CA PRO A 57 -1.80 3.51 -14.63
C PRO A 57 -1.84 2.03 -15.02
N GLU A 58 -1.71 1.73 -16.31
CA GLU A 58 -1.65 0.35 -16.79
C GLU A 58 -0.41 -0.36 -16.22
N VAL A 59 -0.62 -1.55 -15.67
CA VAL A 59 0.44 -2.36 -15.04
C VAL A 59 0.47 -3.74 -15.69
N ASP A 60 1.66 -4.18 -16.08
CA ASP A 60 1.88 -5.55 -16.56
C ASP A 60 1.90 -6.52 -15.38
N LYS A 61 0.90 -7.40 -15.31
CA LYS A 61 0.72 -8.37 -14.21
C LYS A 61 1.84 -9.41 -14.14
N SER A 62 2.54 -9.67 -15.26
CA SER A 62 3.65 -10.63 -15.28
C SER A 62 4.86 -10.16 -14.44
N LEU A 63 4.95 -8.86 -14.13
CA LEU A 63 5.98 -8.33 -13.24
C LEU A 63 5.86 -8.80 -11.79
N PHE A 64 4.73 -9.41 -11.42
CA PHE A 64 4.44 -9.85 -10.05
C PHE A 64 4.40 -11.37 -9.90
N ASP A 65 4.81 -12.14 -10.92
CA ASP A 65 4.78 -13.60 -10.89
C ASP A 65 5.67 -14.20 -9.79
N GLU A 66 6.70 -13.45 -9.34
CA GLU A 66 7.61 -13.85 -8.26
C GLU A 66 7.15 -13.38 -6.87
N ILE A 67 6.09 -12.57 -6.78
CA ILE A 67 5.57 -12.10 -5.49
C ILE A 67 4.94 -13.26 -4.73
N SER A 68 5.29 -13.39 -3.45
CA SER A 68 4.72 -14.43 -2.61
C SER A 68 3.22 -14.23 -2.39
N ALA A 69 2.47 -15.34 -2.31
CA ALA A 69 1.03 -15.29 -2.04
C ALA A 69 0.69 -14.56 -0.73
N GLU A 70 1.59 -14.60 0.25
CA GLU A 70 1.47 -13.89 1.51
C GLU A 70 1.55 -12.37 1.34
N SER A 71 2.53 -11.87 0.57
CA SER A 71 2.66 -10.44 0.24
C SER A 71 1.47 -9.94 -0.55
N MET A 72 0.95 -10.76 -1.48
CA MET A 72 -0.27 -10.44 -2.20
C MET A 72 -1.48 -10.33 -1.27
N GLN A 73 -1.68 -11.30 -0.38
CA GLN A 73 -2.79 -11.27 0.58
C GLN A 73 -2.72 -10.08 1.54
N MET A 74 -1.53 -9.69 1.99
CA MET A 74 -1.36 -8.47 2.79
C MET A 74 -1.77 -7.22 1.99
N ALA A 75 -1.41 -7.15 0.72
CA ALA A 75 -1.77 -6.02 -0.15
C ALA A 75 -3.27 -5.96 -0.44
N GLU A 76 -3.90 -7.09 -0.73
CA GLU A 76 -5.36 -7.19 -0.91
C GLU A 76 -6.10 -6.70 0.34
N ARG A 77 -5.68 -7.11 1.55
CA ARG A 77 -6.27 -6.63 2.81
C ARG A 77 -6.20 -5.12 3.01
N VAL A 78 -5.19 -4.46 2.44
CA VAL A 78 -5.07 -2.99 2.49
C VAL A 78 -5.97 -2.37 1.43
N VAL A 79 -5.95 -2.87 0.20
CA VAL A 79 -6.78 -2.37 -0.90
C VAL A 79 -8.27 -2.51 -0.57
N ASP A 80 -8.68 -3.60 0.08
CA ASP A 80 -10.06 -3.85 0.51
C ASP A 80 -10.60 -2.82 1.52
N GLN A 81 -9.72 -2.07 2.20
CA GLN A 81 -10.12 -0.93 3.05
C GLN A 81 -10.63 0.24 2.21
N PHE A 82 -10.24 0.31 0.94
CA PHE A 82 -10.65 1.31 -0.02
C PHE A 82 -11.73 0.73 -0.94
N GLY A 83 -12.99 1.08 -0.70
CA GLY A 83 -14.10 0.58 -1.53
C GLY A 83 -14.09 1.04 -3.00
N THR A 84 -13.18 1.95 -3.37
CA THR A 84 -13.10 2.56 -4.71
C THR A 84 -11.85 2.16 -5.49
N LEU A 85 -10.88 1.51 -4.87
CA LEU A 85 -9.62 1.16 -5.54
C LEU A 85 -9.73 -0.15 -6.34
N PRO A 86 -9.11 -0.23 -7.52
CA PRO A 86 -9.05 -1.47 -8.27
C PRO A 86 -8.13 -2.48 -7.57
N ILE A 87 -8.42 -3.78 -7.74
CA ILE A 87 -7.57 -4.85 -7.20
C ILE A 87 -6.13 -4.77 -7.73
N GLU A 88 -5.94 -4.13 -8.89
CA GLU A 88 -4.64 -3.92 -9.49
C GLU A 88 -3.65 -3.14 -8.59
N GLU A 89 -4.14 -2.32 -7.67
CA GLU A 89 -3.33 -1.65 -6.64
C GLU A 89 -2.61 -2.64 -5.74
N ALA A 90 -3.21 -3.82 -5.49
CA ALA A 90 -2.64 -4.83 -4.62
C ALA A 90 -1.34 -5.39 -5.22
N TYR A 91 -1.25 -5.53 -6.54
CA TYR A 91 0.00 -5.95 -7.18
C TYR A 91 1.14 -4.96 -6.89
N LEU A 92 0.89 -3.65 -7.07
CA LEU A 92 1.91 -2.64 -6.82
C LEU A 92 2.29 -2.54 -5.33
N LEU A 93 1.30 -2.62 -4.44
CA LEU A 93 1.52 -2.56 -3.00
C LEU A 93 2.27 -3.79 -2.49
N SER A 94 2.00 -4.98 -3.06
CA SER A 94 2.62 -6.24 -2.65
C SER A 94 4.15 -6.25 -2.75
N VAL A 95 4.72 -5.46 -3.67
CA VAL A 95 6.18 -5.28 -3.80
C VAL A 95 6.80 -4.72 -2.53
N HIS A 96 6.13 -3.78 -1.85
CA HIS A 96 6.65 -3.22 -0.59
C HIS A 96 6.71 -4.27 0.52
N PHE A 97 5.75 -5.19 0.54
CA PHE A 97 5.70 -6.26 1.52
C PHE A 97 6.72 -7.35 1.22
N GLU A 98 6.88 -7.73 -0.05
CA GLU A 98 7.89 -8.70 -0.45
C GLU A 98 9.29 -8.22 -0.08
N VAL A 99 9.63 -6.98 -0.44
CA VAL A 99 10.93 -6.38 -0.13
C VAL A 99 11.15 -6.19 1.38
N ALA A 100 10.09 -5.95 2.15
CA ALA A 100 10.19 -5.87 3.61
C ALA A 100 10.45 -7.24 4.25
N LYS A 101 9.89 -8.33 3.69
CA LYS A 101 10.14 -9.70 4.16
C LYS A 101 11.59 -10.13 3.95
N ASP A 102 12.19 -9.73 2.84
CA ASP A 102 13.59 -10.03 2.52
C ASP A 102 14.59 -9.45 3.53
N ASN A 103 14.21 -8.43 4.32
CA ASN A 103 15.07 -7.93 5.40
C ASN A 103 15.34 -8.99 6.49
N ASN A 104 14.44 -9.97 6.64
CA ASN A 104 14.50 -10.99 7.68
C ASN A 104 15.02 -12.36 7.17
N ALA A 105 15.34 -12.46 5.87
CA ALA A 105 15.82 -13.68 5.23
C ALA A 105 17.32 -13.94 5.45
#